data_AF-A0A358DC61-F1
#
_entry.id   AF-A0A358DC61-F1
#
_cell.length_a   1.000
_cell.length_b   1.000
_cell.length_c   1.000
_cell.angle_alpha   90.00
_cell.angle_beta   90.00
_cell.angle_gamma   90.00
#
_symmetry.space_group_name_H-M   'P 1'
#
loop_
_entity.id
_entity.type
_entity.pdbx_description
1 polymer ?
#
loop_
_entity_poly.entity_id
_entity_poly.type
_entity_poly.pdbx_seq_one_letter_code
_entity_poly.pdbx_strand_id
1 'polypeptide(L)'
;MSRADTRPARRGRRTPEEGPRATFRQLVPFLLEHRTVLIVVAILSIIGAVATLAQPLLVGQVIAQVEAGGGLGLLVWGIIALVVAASVISGFQHYLLQRTGTAVVYSSRRQLVARILHLPIREFDARRTGDLVSRVGTDTTLLYAVLTQGLADAVGNSLIFIGALVAMALIDPLLLLAIVVVIGVSITGVVVLSGRIRRATGEQQEKVGELASSVERAVSSIRTVRAAGATEREVTEITGVATDAYGVGVRIAKVSALVV
;
A
#
# COMPACT_ATOMS: atom_id res chain seq x y z
N MET A 1 16.35 -36.11 50.49
CA MET A 1 16.49 -36.18 49.02
C MET A 1 15.15 -35.87 48.39
N SER A 2 14.95 -34.70 47.80
CA SER A 2 14.03 -34.49 46.66
C SER A 2 14.28 -33.09 46.11
N ARG A 3 15.10 -32.98 45.06
CA ARG A 3 15.35 -31.74 44.33
C ARG A 3 14.17 -31.57 43.35
N ALA A 4 13.39 -30.52 43.54
CA ALA A 4 12.42 -30.06 42.55
C ALA A 4 13.17 -29.49 41.35
N ASP A 5 13.06 -30.17 40.21
CA ASP A 5 13.68 -29.83 38.94
C ASP A 5 12.84 -28.75 38.24
N THR A 6 13.08 -27.47 38.55
CA THR A 6 12.43 -26.34 37.87
C THR A 6 13.17 -26.01 36.58
N ARG A 7 12.84 -26.74 35.51
CA ARG A 7 13.32 -26.41 34.15
C ARG A 7 12.65 -25.10 33.69
N PRO A 8 13.41 -24.09 33.22
CA PRO A 8 12.82 -22.89 32.67
C PRO A 8 12.14 -23.20 31.34
N ALA A 9 10.86 -22.85 31.23
CA ALA A 9 10.10 -22.97 30.00
C ALA A 9 10.77 -22.12 28.90
N ARG A 10 11.33 -22.78 27.88
CA ARG A 10 11.82 -22.15 26.65
C ARG A 10 10.67 -21.33 26.03
N ARG A 11 10.74 -20.00 26.18
CA ARG A 11 9.82 -19.07 25.52
C ARG A 11 10.18 -19.05 24.03
N GLY A 12 9.53 -19.93 23.26
CA GLY A 12 9.66 -19.98 21.81
C GLY A 12 9.30 -18.62 21.22
N ARG A 13 10.25 -18.04 20.48
CA ARG A 13 10.07 -16.84 19.66
C ARG A 13 9.03 -17.18 18.60
N ARG A 14 7.77 -16.78 18.82
CA ARG A 14 6.68 -16.97 17.84
C ARG A 14 7.04 -16.17 16.60
N THR A 15 7.33 -16.88 15.50
CA THR A 15 7.32 -16.28 14.17
C THR A 15 5.94 -15.65 13.94
N PRO A 16 5.85 -14.42 13.42
CA PRO A 16 4.56 -13.86 13.03
C PRO A 16 3.94 -14.84 12.04
N GLU A 17 2.82 -15.47 12.41
CA GLU A 17 2.03 -16.24 11.46
C GLU A 17 1.52 -15.23 10.43
N GLU A 18 2.16 -15.18 9.25
CA GLU A 18 1.58 -14.56 8.07
C GLU A 18 0.27 -15.30 7.80
N GLY A 19 -0.84 -14.71 8.26
CA GLY A 19 -2.17 -15.25 8.04
C GLY A 19 -2.39 -15.54 6.55
N PRO A 20 -3.22 -16.54 6.19
CA PRO A 20 -3.46 -16.92 4.80
C PRO A 20 -3.78 -15.68 3.97
N ARG A 21 -2.98 -15.41 2.92
CA ARG A 21 -3.23 -14.29 2.01
C ARG A 21 -4.60 -14.50 1.37
N ALA A 22 -5.60 -13.77 1.85
CA ALA A 22 -6.95 -13.86 1.35
C ALA A 22 -6.90 -13.66 -0.17
N THR A 23 -7.27 -14.71 -0.91
CA THR A 23 -7.16 -14.71 -2.36
C THR A 23 -8.31 -13.88 -2.91
N PHE A 24 -8.04 -13.00 -3.87
CA PHE A 24 -9.04 -12.10 -4.50
C PHE A 24 -10.34 -12.82 -4.89
N ARG A 25 -10.23 -14.10 -5.27
CA ARG A 25 -11.33 -15.03 -5.58
C ARG A 25 -12.37 -15.19 -4.44
N GLN A 26 -11.98 -14.99 -3.18
CA GLN A 26 -12.85 -15.08 -2.00
C GLN A 26 -13.67 -13.79 -1.78
N LEU A 27 -13.30 -12.67 -2.42
CA LEU A 27 -14.03 -11.40 -2.36
C LEU A 27 -15.06 -11.26 -3.50
N VAL A 28 -14.87 -12.02 -4.58
CA VAL A 28 -15.78 -12.08 -5.74
C VAL A 28 -17.25 -12.36 -5.35
N PRO A 29 -17.59 -13.27 -4.42
CA PRO A 29 -18.99 -13.53 -4.07
C PRO A 29 -19.69 -12.31 -3.45
N PHE A 30 -18.98 -11.55 -2.62
CA PHE A 30 -19.50 -10.34 -1.96
C PHE A 30 -19.65 -9.17 -2.95
N LEU A 31 -18.76 -9.09 -3.94
CA LEU A 31 -18.87 -8.17 -5.07
C LEU A 31 -20.08 -8.49 -5.95
N LEU A 32 -20.29 -9.76 -6.28
CA LEU A 32 -21.36 -10.21 -7.17
C LEU A 32 -22.77 -10.04 -6.59
N GLU A 33 -22.91 -9.87 -5.27
CA GLU A 33 -24.17 -9.47 -4.62
C GLU A 33 -24.73 -8.16 -5.22
N HIS A 34 -23.84 -7.27 -5.69
CA HIS A 34 -24.19 -5.96 -6.26
C HIS A 34 -23.85 -5.85 -7.76
N ARG A 35 -23.98 -6.96 -8.51
CA ARG A 35 -23.61 -7.06 -9.94
C ARG A 35 -24.14 -5.94 -10.84
N THR A 36 -25.37 -5.47 -10.62
CA THR A 36 -25.97 -4.41 -11.45
C THR A 36 -25.23 -3.09 -11.30
N VAL A 37 -24.85 -2.73 -10.08
CA VAL A 37 -24.11 -1.50 -9.82
C VAL A 37 -22.69 -1.61 -10.36
N LEU A 38 -22.06 -2.80 -10.26
CA LEU A 38 -20.74 -3.04 -10.84
C LEU A 38 -20.74 -2.88 -12.36
N ILE A 39 -21.77 -3.35 -13.06
CA ILE A 39 -21.90 -3.15 -14.52
C ILE A 39 -22.03 -1.65 -14.84
N VAL A 40 -22.88 -0.92 -14.11
CA VAL A 40 -23.03 0.53 -14.31
C VAL A 40 -21.72 1.26 -14.05
N VAL A 41 -21.00 0.93 -12.97
CA VAL A 41 -19.69 1.50 -12.66
C VAL A 41 -18.66 1.16 -13.74
N ALA A 42 -18.66 -0.07 -14.27
CA ALA A 42 -17.78 -0.46 -15.36
C ALA A 42 -18.04 0.35 -16.64
N ILE A 43 -19.32 0.54 -17.02
CA ILE A 43 -19.70 1.37 -18.17
C ILE A 43 -19.28 2.82 -17.94
N LEU A 44 -19.57 3.39 -16.76
CA LEU A 44 -19.14 4.75 -16.41
C LEU A 44 -17.62 4.89 -16.42
N SER A 45 -16.88 3.86 -16.01
CA SER A 45 -15.41 3.85 -16.04
C SER A 45 -14.87 3.92 -17.47
N ILE A 46 -15.48 3.20 -18.41
CA ILE A 46 -15.10 3.26 -19.83
C ILE A 46 -15.39 4.65 -20.40
N ILE A 47 -16.58 5.19 -20.15
CA ILE A 47 -16.96 6.53 -20.63
C ILE A 47 -16.03 7.59 -20.02
N GLY A 48 -15.77 7.50 -18.72
CA GLY A 48 -14.85 8.37 -18.00
C GLY A 48 -13.44 8.31 -18.58
N ALA A 49 -12.91 7.12 -18.83
CA ALA A 49 -11.60 6.94 -19.46
C ALA A 49 -11.53 7.58 -20.85
N VAL A 50 -12.55 7.38 -21.68
CA VAL A 50 -12.64 8.03 -23.01
C VAL A 50 -12.67 9.55 -22.86
N ALA A 51 -13.46 10.09 -21.94
CA ALA A 51 -13.55 11.53 -21.71
C ALA A 51 -12.22 12.11 -21.21
N THR A 52 -11.51 11.42 -20.31
CA THR A 52 -10.18 11.81 -19.83
C THR A 52 -9.16 11.79 -20.97
N LEU A 53 -9.17 10.76 -21.82
CA LEU A 53 -8.23 10.64 -22.95
C LEU A 53 -8.56 11.58 -24.12
N ALA A 54 -9.80 12.08 -24.21
CA ALA A 54 -10.18 13.09 -25.19
C ALA A 54 -9.62 14.48 -24.84
N GLN A 55 -9.32 14.77 -23.56
CA GLN A 55 -8.83 16.10 -23.15
C GLN A 55 -7.51 16.48 -23.82
N PRO A 56 -6.44 15.64 -23.82
CA PRO A 56 -5.20 15.97 -24.52
C PRO A 56 -5.37 16.17 -26.03
N LEU A 57 -6.28 15.41 -26.66
CA LEU A 57 -6.56 15.55 -28.09
C LEU A 57 -7.17 16.91 -28.42
N LEU A 58 -8.13 17.38 -27.61
CA LEU A 58 -8.72 18.71 -27.79
C LEU A 58 -7.70 19.82 -27.53
N VAL A 59 -6.81 19.65 -26.55
CA VAL A 59 -5.71 20.59 -26.32
C VAL A 59 -4.79 20.65 -27.54
N GLY A 60 -4.45 19.51 -28.14
CA GLY A 60 -3.68 19.46 -29.40
C GLY A 60 -4.36 20.23 -30.54
N GLN A 61 -5.68 20.12 -30.67
CA GLN A 61 -6.45 20.90 -31.67
C GLN A 61 -6.43 22.40 -31.39
N VAL A 62 -6.49 22.81 -30.11
CA VAL A 62 -6.34 24.22 -29.73
C VAL A 62 -4.98 24.75 -30.14
N ILE A 63 -3.90 24.02 -29.87
CA ILE A 63 -2.53 24.42 -30.27
C ILE A 63 -2.47 24.60 -31.79
N ALA A 64 -2.95 23.63 -32.57
CA ALA A 64 -2.95 23.70 -34.03
C ALA A 64 -3.76 24.88 -34.58
N GLN A 65 -4.90 25.21 -33.95
CA GLN A 65 -5.72 26.36 -34.35
C GLN A 65 -5.08 27.71 -34.00
N VAL A 66 -4.40 27.80 -32.85
CA VAL A 66 -3.62 29.00 -32.50
C VAL A 66 -2.49 29.21 -33.51
N GLU A 67 -1.76 28.14 -33.86
CA GLU A 67 -0.69 28.20 -34.86
C GLU A 67 -1.21 28.64 -36.24
N ALA A 68 -2.42 28.23 -36.60
CA ALA A 68 -3.09 28.63 -37.85
C ALA A 68 -3.73 30.03 -37.80
N GLY A 69 -3.69 30.74 -36.67
CA GLY A 69 -4.34 32.04 -36.48
C GLY A 69 -5.88 31.99 -36.43
N GLY A 70 -6.45 30.82 -36.15
CA GLY A 70 -7.89 30.58 -36.09
C GLY A 70 -8.55 31.04 -34.78
N GLY A 71 -9.87 31.22 -34.83
CA GLY A 71 -10.67 31.57 -33.64
C GLY A 71 -10.90 30.36 -32.73
N LEU A 72 -10.66 30.52 -31.42
CA LEU A 72 -10.75 29.43 -30.43
C LEU A 72 -12.13 29.24 -29.79
N GLY A 73 -13.08 30.14 -30.06
CA GLY A 73 -14.31 30.26 -29.26
C GLY A 73 -15.06 28.94 -29.05
N LEU A 74 -15.33 28.19 -30.13
CA LEU A 74 -16.08 26.93 -30.04
C LEU A 74 -15.28 25.80 -29.37
N LEU A 75 -13.96 25.77 -29.58
CA LEU A 75 -13.06 24.75 -29.01
C LEU A 75 -12.91 24.91 -27.49
N VAL A 76 -12.78 26.14 -27.01
CA VAL A 76 -12.69 26.44 -25.57
C VAL A 76 -13.97 26.01 -24.86
N TRP A 77 -15.14 26.33 -25.41
CA TRP A 77 -16.41 25.85 -24.87
C TRP A 77 -16.54 24.32 -24.93
N GLY A 78 -16.02 23.69 -25.98
CA GLY A 78 -15.95 22.24 -26.10
C GLY A 78 -15.11 21.58 -25.00
N ILE A 79 -13.94 22.14 -24.69
CA ILE A 79 -13.07 21.67 -23.60
C ILE A 79 -13.77 21.84 -22.25
N ILE A 80 -14.36 23.02 -21.99
CA ILE A 80 -15.09 23.28 -20.74
C ILE A 80 -16.23 22.26 -20.59
N ALA A 81 -17.03 22.07 -21.64
CA ALA A 81 -18.13 21.11 -21.63
C ALA A 81 -17.65 19.67 -21.38
N LEU A 82 -16.55 19.25 -22.03
CA LEU A 82 -15.96 17.93 -21.82
C LEU A 82 -15.46 17.75 -20.38
N VAL A 83 -14.74 18.74 -19.83
CA VAL A 83 -14.21 18.69 -18.46
C VAL A 83 -15.34 18.63 -17.44
N VAL A 84 -16.39 19.44 -17.63
CA VAL A 84 -17.59 19.42 -16.77
C VAL A 84 -18.29 18.07 -16.87
N ALA A 85 -18.51 17.56 -18.08
CA ALA A 85 -19.15 16.25 -18.28
C ALA A 85 -18.33 15.11 -17.65
N ALA A 86 -17.01 15.09 -17.86
CA ALA A 86 -16.10 14.12 -17.25
C ALA A 86 -16.15 14.18 -15.71
N SER A 87 -16.19 15.40 -15.15
CA SER A 87 -16.29 15.61 -13.70
C SER A 87 -17.61 15.10 -13.13
N VAL A 88 -18.73 15.35 -13.82
CA VAL A 88 -20.06 14.86 -13.42
C VAL A 88 -20.12 13.33 -13.48
N ILE A 89 -19.60 12.73 -14.55
CA ILE A 89 -19.53 11.26 -14.72
C ILE A 89 -18.69 10.65 -13.60
N SER A 90 -17.51 11.20 -13.33
CA SER A 90 -16.61 10.76 -12.27
C SER A 90 -17.27 10.89 -10.89
N GLY A 91 -17.92 12.02 -10.60
CA GLY A 91 -18.64 12.24 -9.35
C GLY A 91 -19.78 11.26 -9.14
N PHE A 92 -20.56 10.97 -10.19
CA PHE A 92 -21.64 9.99 -10.12
C PHE A 92 -21.12 8.56 -9.94
N GLN A 93 -20.06 8.19 -10.67
CA GLN A 93 -19.37 6.92 -10.50
C GLN A 93 -18.85 6.76 -9.07
N HIS A 94 -18.19 7.79 -8.53
CA HIS A 94 -17.69 7.79 -7.17
C HIS A 94 -18.82 7.60 -6.15
N TYR A 95 -19.92 8.33 -6.29
CA TYR A 95 -21.10 8.16 -5.45
C TYR A 95 -21.65 6.74 -5.47
N LEU A 96 -21.86 6.15 -6.66
CA LEU A 96 -22.36 4.78 -6.80
C LEU A 96 -21.44 3.77 -6.11
N LEU A 97 -20.13 3.96 -6.26
CA LEU A 97 -19.14 3.08 -5.66
C LEU A 97 -19.12 3.19 -4.13
N GLN A 98 -19.12 4.41 -3.58
CA GLN A 98 -19.17 4.63 -2.13
C GLN A 98 -20.48 4.06 -1.53
N ARG A 99 -21.61 4.29 -2.20
CA ARG A 99 -22.91 3.74 -1.78
C ARG A 99 -22.90 2.21 -1.76
N THR A 100 -22.34 1.59 -2.80
CA THR A 100 -22.24 0.13 -2.90
C THR A 100 -21.30 -0.44 -1.85
N GLY A 101 -20.12 0.16 -1.66
CA GLY A 101 -19.20 -0.23 -0.60
C GLY A 101 -19.87 -0.19 0.77
N THR A 102 -20.62 0.88 1.05
CA THR A 102 -21.36 1.03 2.32
C THR A 102 -22.43 -0.04 2.48
N ALA A 103 -23.17 -0.37 1.41
CA ALA A 103 -24.19 -1.42 1.43
C ALA A 103 -23.60 -2.81 1.71
N VAL A 104 -22.46 -3.15 1.10
CA VAL A 104 -21.74 -4.42 1.34
C VAL A 104 -21.21 -4.50 2.77
N VAL A 105 -20.68 -3.40 3.31
CA VAL A 105 -20.25 -3.35 4.72
C VAL A 105 -21.43 -3.58 5.65
N TYR A 106 -22.56 -2.92 5.38
CA TYR A 106 -23.78 -3.06 6.16
C TYR A 106 -24.29 -4.51 6.16
N SER A 107 -24.41 -5.14 4.99
CA SER A 107 -24.86 -6.53 4.88
C SER A 107 -23.91 -7.49 5.60
N SER A 108 -22.59 -7.28 5.45
CA SER A 108 -21.55 -8.08 6.11
C SER A 108 -21.60 -7.95 7.63
N ARG A 109 -21.68 -6.72 8.16
CA ARG A 109 -21.78 -6.48 9.61
C ARG A 109 -23.04 -7.11 10.19
N ARG A 110 -24.18 -6.96 9.52
CA ARG A 110 -25.44 -7.58 9.96
C ARG A 110 -25.33 -9.11 10.05
N GLN A 111 -24.73 -9.76 9.05
CA GLN A 111 -24.52 -11.21 9.05
C GLN A 111 -23.54 -11.65 10.14
N LEU A 112 -22.42 -10.93 10.31
CA LEU A 112 -21.42 -11.25 11.32
C LEU A 112 -21.97 -11.08 12.74
N VAL A 113 -22.70 -10.00 13.01
CA VAL A 113 -23.36 -9.79 14.32
C VAL A 113 -24.34 -10.93 14.60
N ALA A 114 -25.19 -11.28 13.64
CA ALA A 114 -26.10 -12.40 13.79
C ALA A 114 -25.35 -13.72 14.07
N ARG A 115 -24.27 -14.01 13.34
CA ARG A 115 -23.48 -15.23 13.51
C ARG A 115 -22.77 -15.28 14.87
N ILE A 116 -22.17 -14.17 15.29
CA ILE A 116 -21.43 -14.08 16.56
C ILE A 116 -22.38 -14.24 17.74
N LEU A 117 -23.57 -13.62 17.72
CA LEU A 117 -24.52 -13.74 18.83
C LEU A 117 -25.14 -15.15 18.97
N HIS A 118 -25.06 -15.98 17.93
CA HIS A 118 -25.54 -17.38 17.96
C HIS A 118 -24.40 -18.40 18.09
N LEU A 119 -23.16 -17.97 18.39
CA LEU A 119 -22.03 -18.88 18.58
C LEU A 119 -22.18 -19.65 19.90
N PRO A 120 -21.83 -20.96 19.97
CA PRO A 120 -21.79 -21.68 21.24
C PRO A 120 -20.70 -21.13 22.16
N ILE A 121 -20.91 -21.19 23.48
CA ILE A 121 -20.00 -20.65 24.52
C ILE A 121 -18.56 -21.15 24.35
N ARG A 122 -18.38 -22.42 23.96
CA ARG A 122 -17.07 -23.03 23.68
C ARG A 122 -16.22 -22.23 22.67
N GLU A 123 -16.84 -21.56 21.70
CA GLU A 123 -16.10 -20.74 20.72
C GLU A 123 -15.63 -19.41 21.31
N PHE A 124 -16.34 -18.86 22.30
CA PHE A 124 -15.89 -17.69 23.06
C PHE A 124 -14.77 -18.04 24.04
N ASP A 125 -14.73 -19.27 24.55
CA ASP A 125 -13.62 -19.75 25.39
C ASP A 125 -12.37 -20.05 24.55
N ALA A 126 -12.54 -20.47 23.29
CA ALA A 126 -11.46 -20.83 22.38
C ALA A 126 -10.82 -19.63 21.64
N ARG A 127 -11.54 -18.50 21.52
CA ARG A 127 -11.12 -17.33 20.74
C ARG A 127 -11.09 -16.09 21.61
N ARG A 128 -10.21 -15.14 21.32
CA ARG A 128 -10.23 -13.85 22.02
C ARG A 128 -11.45 -13.05 21.56
N THR A 129 -12.25 -12.55 22.49
CA THR A 129 -13.38 -11.66 22.19
C THR A 129 -12.97 -10.46 21.32
N GLY A 130 -11.75 -9.95 21.53
CA GLY A 130 -11.17 -8.88 20.70
C GLY A 130 -11.06 -9.24 19.21
N ASP A 131 -10.79 -10.51 18.88
CA ASP A 131 -10.70 -10.95 17.48
C ASP A 131 -12.07 -10.96 16.81
N LEU A 132 -13.12 -11.34 17.55
CA LEU A 132 -14.50 -11.32 17.06
C LEU A 132 -15.00 -9.88 16.83
N VAL A 133 -14.68 -8.97 17.74
CA VAL A 133 -15.01 -7.54 17.60
C VAL A 133 -14.23 -6.90 16.45
N SER A 134 -12.94 -7.22 16.30
CA SER A 134 -12.11 -6.72 15.20
C SER A 134 -12.64 -7.15 13.83
N ARG A 135 -13.16 -8.39 13.71
CA ARG A 135 -13.78 -8.86 12.45
C ARG A 135 -15.02 -8.05 12.05
N VAL A 136 -15.83 -7.62 13.01
CA VAL A 136 -17.01 -6.78 12.73
C VAL A 136 -16.59 -5.35 12.37
N GLY A 137 -15.58 -4.80 13.04
CA GLY A 137 -15.11 -3.42 12.84
C GLY A 137 -14.06 -3.27 11.74
N THR A 138 -12.84 -3.73 12.02
CA THR A 138 -11.65 -3.56 11.19
C THR A 138 -11.78 -4.29 9.85
N ASP A 139 -12.12 -5.58 9.85
CA ASP A 139 -12.13 -6.38 8.61
C ASP A 139 -13.18 -5.88 7.62
N THR A 140 -14.34 -5.42 8.10
CA THR A 140 -15.37 -4.83 7.22
C THR A 140 -14.98 -3.45 6.70
N THR A 141 -14.20 -2.68 7.47
CA THR A 141 -13.61 -1.42 6.97
C THR A 141 -12.55 -1.68 5.90
N LEU A 142 -11.73 -2.73 6.07
CA LEU A 142 -10.79 -3.16 5.03
C LEU A 142 -11.53 -3.63 3.77
N LEU A 143 -12.64 -4.36 3.93
CA LEU A 143 -13.51 -4.75 2.82
C LEU A 143 -14.01 -3.52 2.05
N TYR A 144 -14.46 -2.48 2.76
CA TYR A 144 -14.85 -1.21 2.13
C TYR A 144 -13.73 -0.60 1.27
N ALA A 145 -12.52 -0.51 1.83
CA ALA A 145 -11.37 0.07 1.13
C ALA A 145 -10.99 -0.74 -0.11
N VAL A 146 -11.00 -2.07 -0.02
CA VAL A 146 -10.69 -2.95 -1.16
C VAL A 146 -11.71 -2.78 -2.28
N LEU A 147 -13.00 -2.63 -1.96
CA LEU A 147 -14.06 -2.44 -2.94
C LEU A 147 -14.00 -1.07 -3.62
N THR A 148 -13.76 -0.01 -2.84
CA THR A 148 -13.92 1.37 -3.29
C THR A 148 -12.65 2.03 -3.79
N GLN A 149 -11.49 1.70 -3.21
CA GLN A 149 -10.19 2.31 -3.54
C GLN A 149 -9.23 1.29 -4.16
N GLY A 150 -9.39 0.00 -3.85
CA GLY A 150 -8.56 -1.04 -4.43
C GLY A 150 -9.00 -1.40 -5.84
N LEU A 151 -10.09 -2.15 -5.94
CA LEU A 151 -10.51 -2.77 -7.20
C LEU A 151 -10.98 -1.77 -8.25
N ALA A 152 -11.83 -0.82 -7.85
CA ALA A 152 -12.40 0.14 -8.78
C ALA A 152 -11.33 1.04 -9.42
N ASP A 153 -10.43 1.59 -8.59
CA ASP A 153 -9.32 2.41 -9.09
C ASP A 153 -8.35 1.58 -9.93
N ALA A 154 -8.05 0.33 -9.54
CA ALA A 154 -7.21 -0.55 -10.34
C ALA A 154 -7.79 -0.79 -11.75
N VAL A 155 -9.10 -1.07 -11.86
CA VAL A 155 -9.76 -1.28 -13.15
C VAL A 155 -9.81 0.03 -13.95
N GLY A 156 -10.25 1.13 -13.34
CA GLY A 156 -10.34 2.43 -14.00
C GLY A 156 -8.98 2.93 -14.50
N ASN A 157 -7.96 2.89 -13.64
CA ASN A 157 -6.60 3.30 -14.01
C ASN A 157 -5.98 2.35 -15.04
N SER A 158 -6.29 1.05 -15.02
CA SER A 158 -5.84 0.13 -16.07
C SER A 158 -6.47 0.47 -17.42
N LEU A 159 -7.76 0.80 -17.46
CA LEU A 159 -8.43 1.24 -18.68
C LEU A 159 -7.83 2.54 -19.22
N ILE A 160 -7.61 3.54 -18.36
CA ILE A 160 -6.96 4.80 -18.72
C ILE A 160 -5.54 4.53 -19.23
N PHE A 161 -4.76 3.70 -18.53
CA PHE A 161 -3.39 3.37 -18.90
C PHE A 161 -3.30 2.68 -20.27
N ILE A 162 -4.11 1.63 -20.49
CA ILE A 162 -4.15 0.92 -21.78
C ILE A 162 -4.65 1.87 -22.88
N GLY A 163 -5.70 2.64 -22.62
CA GLY A 163 -6.24 3.60 -23.57
C GLY A 163 -5.23 4.70 -23.92
N ALA A 164 -4.45 5.19 -22.95
CA ALA A 164 -3.38 6.13 -23.17
C ALA A 164 -2.27 5.54 -24.04
N LEU A 165 -1.82 4.31 -23.77
CA LEU A 165 -0.82 3.63 -24.59
C LEU A 165 -1.29 3.46 -26.04
N VAL A 166 -2.54 3.04 -26.25
CA VAL A 166 -3.12 2.90 -27.58
C VAL A 166 -3.20 4.26 -28.26
N ALA A 167 -3.71 5.29 -27.59
CA ALA A 167 -3.80 6.64 -28.13
C ALA A 167 -2.41 7.19 -28.53
N MET A 168 -1.40 7.03 -27.67
CA MET A 168 -0.03 7.45 -27.97
C MET A 168 0.57 6.67 -29.14
N ALA A 169 0.36 5.35 -29.19
CA ALA A 169 0.82 4.53 -30.31
C ALA A 169 0.20 4.95 -31.65
N LEU A 170 -1.05 5.43 -31.63
CA LEU A 170 -1.74 5.95 -32.82
C LEU A 170 -1.25 7.35 -33.21
N ILE A 171 -0.88 8.19 -32.26
CA ILE A 171 -0.39 9.56 -32.50
C ILE A 171 1.06 9.55 -32.99
N ASP A 172 1.97 8.97 -32.20
CA ASP A 172 3.40 8.90 -32.51
C ASP A 172 4.06 7.70 -31.79
N PRO A 173 4.28 6.58 -32.51
CA PRO A 173 4.95 5.39 -31.98
C PRO A 173 6.39 5.64 -31.51
N LEU A 174 7.10 6.61 -32.12
CA LEU A 174 8.49 6.89 -31.80
C LEU A 174 8.60 7.61 -30.45
N LEU A 175 7.72 8.60 -30.20
CA LEU A 175 7.62 9.26 -28.90
C LEU A 175 7.18 8.28 -27.80
N LEU A 176 6.25 7.37 -28.10
CA LEU A 176 5.89 6.30 -27.18
C LEU A 176 7.12 5.45 -26.80
N LEU A 177 7.90 5.01 -27.78
CA LEU A 177 9.11 4.21 -27.53
C LEU A 177 10.12 4.98 -26.66
N ALA A 178 10.34 6.26 -26.96
CA ALA A 178 11.24 7.10 -26.16
C ALA A 178 10.80 7.18 -24.69
N ILE A 179 9.50 7.39 -24.44
CA ILE A 179 8.92 7.43 -23.10
C ILE A 179 9.04 6.07 -22.39
N VAL A 180 8.75 4.97 -23.09
CA VAL A 180 8.90 3.62 -22.53
C VAL A 180 10.34 3.34 -22.12
N VAL A 181 11.32 3.77 -22.92
CA VAL A 181 12.75 3.64 -22.58
C VAL A 181 13.09 4.48 -21.34
N VAL A 182 12.69 5.75 -21.29
CA VAL A 182 12.96 6.64 -20.15
C VAL A 182 12.32 6.10 -18.86
N ILE A 183 11.06 5.68 -18.92
CA ILE A 183 10.37 5.05 -17.79
C ILE A 183 11.06 3.75 -17.38
N GLY A 184 11.44 2.89 -18.34
CA GLY A 184 12.12 1.63 -18.07
C GLY A 184 13.47 1.82 -17.37
N VAL A 185 14.28 2.77 -17.82
CA VAL A 185 15.54 3.16 -17.16
C VAL A 185 15.27 3.71 -15.76
N SER A 186 14.27 4.56 -15.60
CA SER A 186 13.90 5.15 -14.30
C SER A 186 13.46 4.09 -13.30
N ILE A 187 12.55 3.18 -13.70
CA ILE A 187 12.08 2.06 -12.88
C ILE A 187 13.25 1.15 -12.50
N THR A 188 14.13 0.83 -13.46
CA THR A 188 15.30 -0.01 -13.19
C THR A 188 16.21 0.64 -12.15
N GLY A 189 16.50 1.93 -12.31
CA GLY A 189 17.27 2.72 -11.33
C GLY A 189 16.64 2.66 -9.94
N VAL A 190 15.34 2.96 -9.84
CA VAL A 190 14.59 2.95 -8.57
C VAL A 190 14.59 1.55 -7.94
N VAL A 191 14.34 0.49 -8.70
CA VAL A 191 14.28 -0.89 -8.17
C VAL A 191 15.64 -1.35 -7.65
N VAL A 192 16.71 -1.12 -8.42
CA VAL A 192 18.07 -1.49 -8.02
C VAL A 192 18.48 -0.72 -6.75
N LEU A 193 18.21 0.58 -6.72
CA LEU A 193 18.59 1.44 -5.61
C LEU A 193 17.77 1.13 -4.34
N SER A 194 16.46 0.91 -4.49
CA SER A 194 15.57 0.49 -3.40
C SER A 194 15.99 -0.87 -2.82
N GLY A 195 16.39 -1.82 -3.67
CA GLY A 195 16.91 -3.11 -3.22
C GLY A 195 18.18 -2.97 -2.37
N ARG A 196 19.10 -2.08 -2.76
CA ARG A 196 20.32 -1.77 -1.98
C ARG A 196 20.00 -1.10 -0.65
N ILE A 197 19.12 -0.09 -0.66
CA ILE A 197 18.67 0.59 0.57
C ILE A 197 18.03 -0.42 1.51
N ARG A 198 17.09 -1.25 1.03
CA ARG A 198 16.39 -2.23 1.86
C ARG A 198 17.34 -3.23 2.52
N ARG A 199 18.35 -3.71 1.79
CA ARG A 199 19.38 -4.60 2.34
C ARG A 199 20.25 -3.89 3.39
N ALA A 200 20.73 -2.69 3.09
CA ALA A 200 21.55 -1.92 4.01
C ALA A 200 20.79 -1.51 5.27
N THR A 201 19.51 -1.15 5.15
CA THR A 201 18.61 -0.94 6.31
C THR A 201 18.46 -2.21 7.14
N GLY A 202 18.37 -3.39 6.50
CA GLY A 202 18.40 -4.67 7.20
C GLY A 202 19.68 -4.84 8.04
N GLU A 203 20.85 -4.61 7.45
CA GLU A 203 22.15 -4.65 8.15
C GLU A 203 22.22 -3.62 9.30
N GLN A 204 21.70 -2.40 9.10
CA GLN A 204 21.67 -1.38 10.15
C GLN A 204 20.79 -1.81 11.32
N GLN A 205 19.61 -2.39 11.04
CA GLN A 205 18.70 -2.86 12.09
C GLN A 205 19.30 -4.02 12.88
N GLU A 206 20.08 -4.90 12.25
CA GLU A 206 20.84 -5.94 12.94
C GLU A 206 21.86 -5.33 13.92
N LYS A 207 22.64 -4.34 13.48
CA LYS A 207 23.61 -3.63 14.33
C LYS A 207 22.97 -2.85 15.48
N VAL A 208 21.84 -2.21 15.23
CA VAL A 208 21.06 -1.54 16.28
C VAL A 208 20.51 -2.56 17.28
N GLY A 209 20.11 -3.75 16.82
CA GLY A 209 19.70 -4.86 17.69
C GLY A 209 20.84 -5.39 18.57
N GLU A 210 22.03 -5.58 18.02
CA GLU A 210 23.25 -5.95 18.76
C GLU A 210 23.61 -4.90 19.82
N LEU A 211 23.52 -3.62 19.47
CA LEU A 211 23.73 -2.51 20.39
C LEU A 211 22.74 -2.54 21.56
N ALA A 212 21.44 -2.66 21.25
CA ALA A 212 20.39 -2.72 22.26
C ALA A 212 20.59 -3.90 23.22
N SER A 213 20.93 -5.08 22.69
CA SER A 213 21.21 -6.26 23.51
C SER A 213 22.44 -6.07 24.39
N SER A 214 23.49 -5.43 23.90
CA SER A 214 24.71 -5.16 24.68
C SER A 214 24.46 -4.16 25.81
N VAL A 215 23.69 -3.11 25.54
CA VAL A 215 23.23 -2.17 26.58
C VAL A 215 22.35 -2.88 27.61
N GLU A 216 21.40 -3.72 27.20
CA GLU A 216 20.56 -4.49 28.12
C GLU A 216 21.39 -5.42 29.02
N ARG A 217 22.39 -6.12 28.48
CA ARG A 217 23.31 -6.97 29.23
C ARG A 217 24.14 -6.16 30.24
N ALA A 218 24.71 -5.02 29.83
CA ALA A 218 25.52 -4.17 30.69
C ALA A 218 24.69 -3.57 31.83
N VAL A 219 23.48 -3.07 31.53
CA VAL A 219 22.58 -2.46 32.52
C VAL A 219 22.04 -3.51 33.49
N SER A 220 21.63 -4.68 33.01
CA SER A 220 21.16 -5.77 33.88
C SER A 220 22.28 -6.30 34.81
N SER A 221 23.54 -6.20 34.39
CA SER A 221 24.72 -6.65 35.13
C SER A 221 25.51 -5.52 35.80
N ILE A 222 24.90 -4.33 35.97
CA ILE A 222 25.61 -3.10 36.35
C ILE A 222 26.39 -3.22 37.67
N ARG A 223 25.85 -3.96 38.65
CA ARG A 223 26.52 -4.19 39.94
C ARG A 223 27.84 -4.95 39.75
N THR A 224 27.85 -5.95 38.88
CA THR A 224 29.04 -6.74 38.54
C THR A 224 30.07 -5.90 37.79
N VAL A 225 29.62 -5.12 36.80
CA VAL A 225 30.50 -4.22 36.02
C VAL A 225 31.20 -3.20 36.93
N ARG A 226 30.45 -2.60 37.87
CA ARG A 226 30.99 -1.64 38.85
C ARG A 226 31.93 -2.30 39.85
N ALA A 227 31.56 -3.46 40.39
CA ALA A 227 32.41 -4.20 41.33
C ALA A 227 33.74 -4.65 40.70
N ALA A 228 33.74 -4.98 39.40
CA ALA A 228 34.94 -5.36 38.66
C ALA A 228 35.76 -4.17 38.14
N GLY A 229 35.32 -2.92 38.35
CA GLY A 229 35.98 -1.73 37.80
C GLY A 229 36.00 -1.68 36.26
N ALA A 230 35.12 -2.42 35.59
CA ALA A 230 35.18 -2.65 34.14
C ALA A 230 34.38 -1.63 33.30
N THR A 231 33.98 -0.50 33.89
CA THR A 231 33.04 0.45 33.25
C THR A 231 33.59 1.00 31.93
N GLU A 232 34.85 1.45 31.90
CA GLU A 232 35.48 1.99 30.68
C GLU A 232 35.63 0.94 29.58
N ARG A 233 35.86 -0.32 29.95
CA ARG A 233 35.93 -1.44 29.00
C ARG A 233 34.56 -1.67 28.34
N GLU A 234 33.50 -1.68 29.14
CA GLU A 234 32.14 -1.89 28.65
C GLU A 234 31.68 -0.73 27.76
N VAL A 235 32.04 0.51 28.11
CA VAL A 235 31.81 1.69 27.27
C VAL A 235 32.51 1.51 25.91
N THR A 236 33.79 1.14 25.92
CA THR A 236 34.57 0.96 24.68
C THR A 236 33.95 -0.13 23.78
N GLU A 237 33.54 -1.26 24.34
CA GLU A 237 32.92 -2.37 23.59
C GLU A 237 31.58 -1.95 22.96
N ILE A 238 30.69 -1.34 23.75
CA ILE A 238 29.37 -0.90 23.28
C ILE A 238 29.50 0.23 22.26
N THR A 239 30.42 1.18 22.47
CA THR A 239 30.70 2.27 21.51
C THR A 239 31.26 1.71 20.20
N GLY A 240 32.01 0.61 20.21
CA GLY A 240 32.42 -0.10 19.00
C GLY A 240 31.22 -0.54 18.16
N VAL A 241 30.24 -1.21 18.78
CA VAL A 241 29.00 -1.65 18.10
C VAL A 241 28.17 -0.45 17.61
N ALA A 242 28.12 0.64 18.37
CA ALA A 242 27.46 1.87 17.95
C ALA A 242 28.14 2.52 16.73
N THR A 243 29.47 2.46 16.66
CA THR A 243 30.25 2.99 15.53
C THR A 243 30.00 2.17 14.26
N ASP A 244 29.90 0.84 14.37
CA ASP A 244 29.52 -0.02 13.25
C ASP A 244 28.12 0.33 12.71
N ALA A 245 27.14 0.49 13.60
CA ALA A 245 25.79 0.90 13.24
C ALA A 245 25.77 2.27 12.53
N TYR A 246 26.55 3.23 13.04
CA TYR A 246 26.74 4.54 12.40
C TYR A 246 27.34 4.41 11.00
N GLY A 247 28.37 3.58 10.81
CA GLY A 247 28.98 3.32 9.51
C GLY A 247 28.00 2.78 8.49
N VAL A 248 27.13 1.84 8.88
CA VAL A 248 26.05 1.35 8.01
C VAL A 248 25.04 2.46 7.70
N GLY A 249 24.65 3.25 8.69
CA GLY A 249 23.77 4.41 8.52
C GLY A 249 24.29 5.42 7.50
N VAL A 250 25.58 5.76 7.56
CA VAL A 250 26.21 6.66 6.58
C VAL A 250 26.24 6.05 5.18
N ARG A 251 26.47 4.73 5.04
CA ARG A 251 26.37 4.05 3.73
C ARG A 251 24.96 4.16 3.15
N ILE A 252 23.92 4.00 3.97
CA ILE A 252 22.53 4.20 3.54
C ILE A 252 22.31 5.64 3.11
N ALA A 253 22.75 6.62 3.90
CA ALA A 253 22.60 8.04 3.57
C ALA A 253 23.22 8.40 2.22
N LYS A 254 24.42 7.87 1.90
CA LYS A 254 25.07 8.06 0.60
C LYS A 254 24.24 7.48 -0.57
N VAL A 255 23.62 6.34 -0.36
CA VAL A 255 22.79 5.68 -1.38
C VAL A 255 21.46 6.40 -1.54
N SER A 256 20.83 6.83 -0.45
CA SER A 256 19.58 7.60 -0.45
C SER A 256 19.74 8.98 -1.07
N ALA A 257 20.92 9.61 -0.94
CA ALA A 257 21.21 10.90 -1.58
C ALA A 257 21.20 10.85 -3.12
N LEU A 258 21.26 9.65 -3.73
CA LEU A 258 21.11 9.47 -5.18
C LEU A 258 19.63 9.33 -5.61
N VAL A 259 18.70 9.16 -4.67
CA VAL A 259 17.26 8.99 -4.91
C VAL A 259 16.51 10.32 -4.78
N VAL A 260 16.95 11.19 -3.86
CA VAL A 260 16.35 12.50 -3.55
C VAL A 260 16.78 13.52 -4.58
#